data_AF-A0A529FRI0-F1
#
_entry.id   AF-A0A529FRI0-F1
#
_cell.length_a   1.000
_cell.length_b   1.000
_cell.length_c   1.000
_cell.angle_alpha   90.00
_cell.angle_beta   90.00
_cell.angle_gamma   90.00
#
_symmetry.space_group_name_H-M   'P 1'
#
loop_
_entity.id
_entity.type
_entity.pdbx_description
1 polymer ?
#
loop_
_entity_poly.entity_id
_entity_poly.type
_entity_poly.pdbx_seq_one_letter_code
_entity_poly.pdbx_strand_id
1 'polypeptide(L)' 'METARPASPASPETVGVTNPGGASPFVLTCDHASNFLPAEFGTLGLPA' A
#
# COMPACT_ATOMS: atom_id res chain seq x y z
N MET A 1 -0.15 1.34 18.74
CA MET A 1 0.01 1.39 17.28
C MET A 1 0.99 0.30 16.94
N GLU A 2 0.59 -0.75 16.23
CA GLU A 2 1.55 -1.71 15.71
C GLU A 2 2.43 -0.97 14.70
N THR A 3 3.75 -1.06 14.89
CA THR A 3 4.73 -0.40 14.04
C THR A 3 4.58 -0.97 12.63
N ALA A 4 4.35 -0.11 11.64
CA ALA A 4 4.31 -0.56 10.25
C ALA A 4 5.61 -1.31 9.95
N ARG A 5 5.47 -2.53 9.42
CA ARG A 5 6.61 -3.37 9.05
C ARG A 5 7.48 -2.59 8.06
N PRO A 6 8.82 -2.56 8.23
CA PRO A 6 9.68 -1.83 7.32
C PRO A 6 9.47 -2.35 5.89
N ALA A 7 9.29 -1.43 4.94
CA ALA A 7 9.17 -1.78 3.54
C ALA A 7 10.44 -2.54 3.11
N SER A 8 10.24 -3.77 2.62
CA SER A 8 11.31 -4.51 1.94
C SER A 8 11.77 -3.69 0.73
N PRO A 9 13.06 -3.74 0.33
CA PRO A 9 13.52 -3.14 -0.92
C PRO A 9 12.92 -3.77 -2.19
N ALA A 10 12.05 -4.78 -2.05
CA ALA A 10 11.21 -5.32 -3.11
C ALA A 10 10.07 -4.34 -3.48
N SER A 11 9.49 -4.52 -4.66
CA SER A 11 8.23 -3.86 -5.03
C SER A 11 7.19 -4.01 -3.91
N PRO A 12 6.43 -2.96 -3.56
CA PRO A 12 5.39 -3.06 -2.56
C PRO A 12 4.37 -4.12 -2.94
N GLU A 13 3.89 -4.85 -1.94
CA GLU A 13 2.80 -5.80 -2.09
C GLU A 13 1.57 -5.10 -2.68
N THR A 14 0.82 -5.81 -3.53
CA THR A 14 -0.41 -5.28 -4.12
C THR A 14 -1.48 -4.98 -3.08
N VAL A 15 -1.47 -5.70 -1.94
CA VAL A 15 -2.42 -5.54 -0.85
C VAL A 15 -1.68 -5.31 0.47
N GLY A 16 -2.01 -4.19 1.13
CA GLY A 16 -1.58 -3.91 2.50
C GLY A 16 -2.70 -4.18 3.49
N VAL A 17 -2.39 -4.91 4.57
CA VAL A 17 -3.31 -5.09 5.70
C VAL A 17 -2.70 -4.46 6.94
N THR A 18 -3.43 -3.49 7.51
CA THR A 18 -3.07 -2.85 8.78
C THR A 18 -4.04 -3.29 9.85
N ASN A 19 -3.55 -3.60 11.05
CA ASN A 19 -4.35 -4.06 12.19
C ASN A 19 -5.21 -5.32 11.88
N PRO A 20 -4.62 -6.43 11.38
CA PRO A 20 -5.37 -7.63 11.02
C PRO A 20 -6.10 -8.29 12.20
N GLY A 21 -5.65 -8.04 13.44
CA GLY A 21 -6.28 -8.52 14.67
C GLY A 21 -7.26 -7.53 15.32
N GLY A 22 -7.69 -6.49 14.61
CA GLY A 22 -8.58 -5.46 15.16
C GLY A 22 -9.94 -6.01 15.61
N ALA A 23 -10.43 -5.56 16.77
CA ALA A 23 -11.71 -5.99 17.35
C ALA A 23 -12.91 -5.10 16.96
N SER A 24 -12.70 -4.09 16.11
CA SER A 24 -13.77 -3.21 15.63
C SER A 24 -14.76 -3.99 14.77
N PRO A 25 -16.07 -3.69 14.81
CA PRO A 25 -17.04 -4.28 13.87
C PRO A 25 -16.91 -3.73 12.44
N PHE A 26 -16.09 -2.69 12.23
CA PHE A 26 -15.91 -2.05 10.93
C PHE A 26 -14.61 -2.48 10.26
N VAL A 27 -14.72 -2.80 8.97
CA VAL A 27 -13.58 -3.01 8.08
C VAL A 27 -13.38 -1.76 7.23
N LEU A 28 -12.19 -1.17 7.29
CA LEU A 28 -11.83 -0.03 6.47
C LEU A 28 -11.15 -0.54 5.19
N THR A 29 -11.54 0.03 4.05
CA THR A 29 -10.98 -0.29 2.73
C THR A 29 -10.55 1.01 2.05
N CYS A 30 -9.56 0.93 1.16
CA CYS A 30 -9.10 2.08 0.38
C CYS A 30 -8.43 1.61 -0.91
N ASP A 31 -9.14 1.74 -2.03
CA ASP A 31 -8.65 1.30 -3.34
C ASP A 31 -7.58 2.24 -3.93
N HIS A 32 -7.55 3.49 -3.48
CA HIS A 32 -6.63 4.54 -3.94
C HIS A 32 -5.59 4.91 -2.86
N ALA A 33 -5.10 3.91 -2.12
CA ALA A 33 -4.24 4.11 -0.96
C ALA A 33 -2.78 4.47 -1.29
N SER A 34 -2.37 4.34 -2.56
CA SER A 34 -0.97 4.45 -2.96
C SER A 34 -0.82 5.21 -4.28
N ASN A 35 0.29 5.94 -4.41
CA ASN A 35 0.78 6.52 -5.65
C ASN A 35 1.94 5.71 -6.27
N PHE A 36 2.25 4.54 -5.72
CA PHE A 36 3.29 3.66 -6.25
C PHE A 36 2.96 3.25 -7.70
N LEU A 37 3.96 3.37 -8.57
CA LEU A 37 3.89 2.96 -9.96
C LEU A 37 4.98 1.91 -10.22
N PRO A 38 4.62 0.69 -10.65
CA PRO A 38 5.59 -0.32 -11.05
C PRO A 38 6.55 0.21 -12.14
N ALA A 39 7.82 -0.14 -12.03
CA ALA A 39 8.89 0.43 -12.84
C ALA A 39 8.69 0.17 -14.35
N GLU A 40 8.06 -0.93 -14.71
CA GLU A 40 7.72 -1.28 -16.09
C GLU A 40 6.77 -0.28 -16.78
N PHE A 41 6.07 0.56 -16.02
CA PHE A 41 5.15 1.57 -16.56
C PHE A 41 5.79 2.96 -16.71
N GLY A 42 7.06 3.14 -16.27
CA GLY A 42 7.78 4.41 -16.40
C GLY A 42 7.06 5.57 -15.68
N THR A 43 6.69 6.61 -16.43
CA THR A 43 5.93 7.76 -15.89
C THR A 43 4.47 7.81 -16.35
N LEU A 44 4.00 6.78 -17.07
CA LEU A 44 2.74 6.82 -17.83
C LEU A 44 2.65 8.00 -18.83
N GLY A 45 3.77 8.64 -19.19
CA GLY A 45 3.80 9.83 -20.03
C GLY A 45 3.39 11.12 -19.29
N LEU A 46 3.27 11.08 -17.96
CA LEU A 46 2.99 12.25 -17.14
C LEU A 46 4.28 13.01 -16.79
N PRO A 47 4.21 14.34 -16.62
CA PRO A 47 5.34 15.13 -16.12
C PRO A 47 5.64 14.78 -14.65
N ALA A 48 6.89 15.03 -14.26
CA ALA A 48 7.36 14.90 -12.88
C ALA A 48 6.91 16.08 -12.00
#